data_AF-A0A3D4CV02-F1
#
_entry.id   AF-A0A3D4CV02-F1
#
_cell.length_a   1.000
_cell.length_b   1.000
_cell.length_c   1.000
_cell.angle_alpha   90.00
_cell.angle_beta   90.00
_cell.angle_gamma   90.00
#
_symmetry.space_group_name_H-M   'P 1'
#
loop_
_entity.id
_entity.type
_entity.pdbx_description
1 polymer ?
#
loop_
_entity_poly.entity_id
_entity_poly.type
_entity_poly.pdbx_seq_one_letter_code
_entity_poly.pdbx_strand_id
1 'polypeptide(L)'
;MPEDDDYGLSPAKEIVEIAPPRVDYRPGTPKSYRPRIAVIGTGGISEFHLKAYRKCGYEVAAFASRTRSKAEARRDEFFPEATVYDDYRSILEREDIEVLDITPHPVDRL
;
A
#
# COMPACT_ATOMS: atom_id res chain seq x y z
N MET A 1 -8.50 -18.28 68.31
CA MET A 1 -8.31 -18.70 66.91
C MET A 1 -9.08 -17.71 66.06
N PRO A 2 -8.47 -17.11 65.03
CA PRO A 2 -8.97 -15.89 64.42
C PRO A 2 -10.19 -16.18 63.53
N GLU A 3 -11.16 -15.28 63.56
CA GLU A 3 -12.31 -15.25 62.65
C GLU A 3 -11.85 -14.72 61.29
N ASP A 4 -12.33 -15.37 60.24
CA ASP A 4 -11.90 -15.18 58.85
C ASP A 4 -11.99 -13.72 58.39
N ASP A 5 -10.84 -13.05 58.26
CA ASP A 5 -10.71 -11.70 57.72
C ASP A 5 -10.70 -11.73 56.19
N ASP A 6 -11.89 -11.56 55.60
CA ASP A 6 -12.13 -11.53 54.14
C ASP A 6 -11.73 -10.18 53.50
N TYR A 7 -11.01 -9.32 54.25
CA TYR A 7 -10.57 -8.01 53.79
C TYR A 7 -9.62 -8.15 52.59
N GLY A 8 -10.14 -7.82 51.40
CA GLY A 8 -9.39 -7.82 50.14
C GLY A 8 -9.76 -8.93 49.17
N LEU A 9 -10.66 -9.86 49.53
CA LEU A 9 -11.20 -10.82 48.56
C LEU A 9 -12.39 -10.21 47.80
N SER A 10 -12.30 -10.21 46.48
CA SER A 10 -13.46 -9.93 45.64
C SER A 10 -14.28 -11.20 45.49
N PRO A 11 -15.63 -11.12 45.56
CA PRO A 11 -16.46 -12.28 45.27
C PRO A 11 -16.14 -12.82 43.87
N ALA A 12 -16.24 -14.13 43.71
CA ALA A 12 -16.00 -14.79 42.43
C ALA A 12 -16.89 -14.13 41.36
N LYS A 13 -16.27 -13.40 40.43
CA LYS A 13 -17.00 -12.78 39.32
C LYS A 13 -17.53 -13.87 38.41
N GLU A 14 -18.80 -13.76 38.06
CA GLU A 14 -19.43 -14.61 37.08
C GLU A 14 -18.70 -14.42 35.73
N ILE A 15 -18.07 -15.48 35.24
CA ILE A 15 -17.38 -15.45 33.95
C ILE A 15 -18.44 -15.67 32.88
N VAL A 16 -18.88 -14.59 32.27
CA VAL A 16 -19.80 -14.63 31.13
C VAL A 16 -18.98 -14.68 29.85
N GLU A 17 -19.13 -15.77 29.09
CA GLU A 17 -18.57 -15.87 27.74
C GLU A 17 -19.34 -14.92 26.81
N ILE A 18 -18.63 -14.02 26.13
CA ILE A 18 -19.22 -13.11 25.13
C ILE A 18 -18.65 -13.43 23.75
N ALA A 19 -19.49 -13.35 22.73
CA ALA A 19 -19.03 -13.41 21.35
C ALA A 19 -18.14 -12.19 21.05
N PRO A 20 -17.02 -12.35 20.33
CA PRO A 20 -16.15 -11.24 19.99
C PRO A 20 -16.91 -10.24 19.08
N PRO A 21 -16.77 -8.92 19.31
CA PRO A 21 -17.40 -7.92 18.46
C PRO A 21 -16.83 -7.99 17.04
N ARG A 22 -17.67 -7.70 16.04
CA ARG A 22 -17.20 -7.57 14.65
C ARG A 22 -16.41 -6.28 14.52
N VAL A 23 -15.10 -6.41 14.32
CA VAL A 23 -14.19 -5.28 14.05
C VAL A 23 -13.91 -5.24 12.55
N ASP A 24 -14.12 -4.07 11.93
CA ASP A 24 -13.65 -3.84 10.57
C ASP A 24 -12.16 -3.49 10.59
N TYR A 25 -11.33 -4.54 10.63
CA TYR A 25 -9.87 -4.42 10.74
C TYR A 25 -9.20 -4.14 9.38
N ARG A 26 -9.97 -4.12 8.28
CA ARG A 26 -9.39 -3.90 6.96
C ARG A 26 -9.08 -2.42 6.77
N PRO A 27 -7.97 -2.06 6.11
CA PRO A 27 -7.71 -0.68 5.75
C PRO A 27 -8.86 -0.13 4.88
N GLY A 28 -9.41 1.01 5.28
CA GLY A 28 -10.37 1.75 4.46
C GLY A 28 -9.66 2.45 3.29
N THR A 29 -10.39 2.71 2.21
CA THR A 29 -9.92 3.57 1.12
C THR A 29 -10.16 5.05 1.46
N PRO A 30 -9.30 5.98 0.99
CA PRO A 30 -9.55 7.41 1.17
C PRO A 30 -10.87 7.84 0.51
N LYS A 31 -11.62 8.75 1.16
CA LYS A 31 -12.94 9.19 0.68
C LYS A 31 -12.86 9.94 -0.65
N SER A 32 -11.97 10.93 -0.75
CA SER A 32 -11.84 11.82 -1.92
C SER A 32 -10.43 11.83 -2.52
N TYR A 33 -9.41 11.45 -1.76
CA TYR A 33 -8.02 11.49 -2.21
C TYR A 33 -7.76 10.41 -3.27
N ARG A 34 -7.39 10.83 -4.48
CA ARG A 34 -7.12 9.98 -5.66
C ARG A 34 -5.81 10.45 -6.32
N PRO A 35 -4.66 10.26 -5.65
CA PRO A 35 -3.40 10.73 -6.17
C PRO A 35 -3.01 9.96 -7.43
N ARG A 36 -2.30 10.63 -8.33
CA ARG A 36 -1.63 9.95 -9.45
C ARG A 36 -0.34 9.31 -8.95
N ILE A 37 -0.10 8.09 -9.41
CA ILE A 37 1.04 7.27 -9.02
C ILE A 37 2.06 7.27 -10.15
N ALA A 38 3.34 7.38 -9.81
CA ALA A 38 4.42 7.03 -10.71
C ALA A 38 5.17 5.79 -10.24
N VAL A 39 5.49 4.88 -11.17
CA VAL A 39 6.22 3.64 -10.87
C VAL A 39 7.67 3.78 -11.32
N ILE A 40 8.60 3.66 -10.38
CA ILE A 40 10.04 3.72 -10.61
C ILE A 40 10.62 2.33 -10.41
N GLY A 41 11.12 1.73 -11.48
CA GLY A 41 11.52 0.34 -11.55
C GLY A 41 10.38 -0.55 -12.03
N THR A 42 10.59 -1.22 -13.16
CA THR A 42 9.59 -2.13 -13.77
C THR A 42 10.10 -3.57 -13.81
N GLY A 43 10.57 -4.02 -12.63
CA GLY A 43 11.05 -5.39 -12.40
C GLY A 43 9.92 -6.40 -12.18
N GLY A 44 10.26 -7.61 -11.71
CA GLY A 44 9.28 -8.69 -11.53
C GLY A 44 8.10 -8.35 -10.61
N ILE A 45 8.33 -7.55 -9.55
CA ILE A 45 7.27 -7.21 -8.59
C ILE A 45 6.26 -6.18 -9.13
N SER A 46 6.68 -5.36 -10.10
CA SER A 46 5.84 -4.26 -10.63
C SER A 46 4.52 -4.75 -11.21
N GLU A 47 4.48 -5.96 -11.78
CA GLU A 47 3.25 -6.56 -12.32
C GLU A 47 2.15 -6.69 -11.27
N PHE A 48 2.52 -7.15 -10.07
CA PHE A 48 1.56 -7.39 -9.00
C PHE A 48 1.00 -6.07 -8.46
N HIS A 49 1.86 -5.05 -8.37
CA HIS A 49 1.46 -3.69 -8.01
C HIS A 49 0.49 -3.12 -9.04
N LEU A 50 0.83 -3.19 -10.33
CA LEU A 50 -0.01 -2.67 -11.42
C LEU A 50 -1.37 -3.37 -11.51
N LYS A 51 -1.40 -4.70 -11.34
CA LYS A 51 -2.66 -5.47 -11.24
C LYS A 51 -3.50 -5.01 -10.05
N ALA A 52 -2.89 -4.78 -8.90
CA ALA A 52 -3.58 -4.30 -7.71
C ALA A 52 -4.12 -2.87 -7.90
N TYR A 53 -3.32 -1.96 -8.46
CA TYR A 53 -3.73 -0.59 -8.76
C TYR A 53 -4.90 -0.54 -9.72
N ARG A 54 -4.87 -1.33 -10.80
CA ARG A 54 -5.99 -1.46 -11.73
C ARG A 54 -7.26 -1.99 -11.04
N LYS A 55 -7.12 -3.01 -10.18
CA LYS A 55 -8.25 -3.57 -9.41
C LYS A 55 -8.84 -2.56 -8.42
N CYS A 56 -8.00 -1.71 -7.82
CA CYS A 56 -8.42 -0.68 -6.88
C CYS A 56 -8.90 0.62 -7.56
N GLY A 57 -8.80 0.72 -8.89
CA GLY A 57 -9.15 1.94 -9.63
C GLY A 57 -8.19 3.10 -9.37
N TYR A 58 -6.92 2.81 -9.07
CA TYR A 58 -5.88 3.84 -8.92
C TYR A 58 -5.26 4.18 -10.27
N GLU A 59 -4.85 5.45 -10.39
CA GLU A 59 -4.28 5.98 -11.61
C GLU A 59 -2.75 5.93 -11.56
N VAL A 60 -2.15 5.21 -12.51
CA VAL A 60 -0.71 5.29 -12.76
C VAL A 60 -0.50 6.17 -13.98
N ALA A 61 0.26 7.26 -13.80
CA ALA A 61 0.42 8.31 -14.80
C ALA A 61 1.85 8.42 -15.36
N ALA A 62 2.82 7.79 -14.72
CA ALA A 62 4.21 7.81 -15.16
C ALA A 62 4.96 6.53 -14.82
N PHE A 63 5.93 6.20 -15.67
CA PHE A 63 6.85 5.09 -15.48
C PHE A 63 8.28 5.55 -15.74
N ALA A 64 9.22 5.04 -14.94
CA ALA A 64 10.66 5.11 -15.24
C ALA A 64 11.32 3.79 -14.87
N SER A 65 12.30 3.37 -15.67
CA SER A 65 13.08 2.16 -15.39
C SER A 65 14.40 2.22 -16.14
N ARG A 66 15.47 1.69 -15.53
CA ARG A 66 16.80 1.63 -16.16
C ARG A 66 16.76 1.00 -17.56
N THR A 67 15.87 0.03 -17.78
CA THR A 67 15.60 -0.51 -19.11
C THR A 67 14.27 0.04 -19.61
N ARG A 68 14.31 1.06 -20.48
CA ARG A 68 13.13 1.76 -21.00
C ARG A 68 12.06 0.82 -21.56
N SER A 69 12.45 -0.16 -22.36
CA SER A 69 11.51 -1.13 -22.97
C SER A 69 10.71 -1.93 -21.95
N LYS A 70 11.24 -2.16 -20.74
CA LYS A 70 10.47 -2.79 -19.65
C LYS A 70 9.40 -1.85 -19.10
N ALA A 71 9.69 -0.55 -19.01
CA ALA A 71 8.69 0.44 -18.63
C ALA A 71 7.58 0.57 -19.68
N GLU A 72 7.94 0.61 -20.96
CA GLU A 72 7.00 0.64 -22.08
C GLU A 72 6.09 -0.59 -22.08
N ALA A 73 6.65 -1.79 -21.94
CA ALA A 73 5.86 -3.02 -21.88
C ALA A 73 4.83 -3.01 -20.73
N ARG A 74 5.23 -2.52 -19.54
CA ARG A 74 4.30 -2.42 -18.39
C ARG A 74 3.27 -1.31 -18.56
N ARG A 75 3.63 -0.17 -19.14
CA ARG A 75 2.68 0.87 -19.52
C ARG A 75 1.64 0.29 -20.47
N ASP A 76 2.06 -0.32 -21.58
CA ASP A 76 1.16 -0.84 -22.60
C ASP A 76 0.19 -1.90 -22.07
N GLU A 77 0.68 -2.76 -21.17
CA GLU A 77 -0.12 -3.83 -20.59
C GLU A 77 -1.19 -3.31 -19.60
N PHE A 78 -0.88 -2.27 -18.82
CA PHE A 78 -1.70 -1.88 -17.68
C PHE A 78 -2.31 -0.48 -17.74
N PHE A 79 -1.54 0.51 -18.22
CA PHE A 79 -1.87 1.94 -18.18
C PHE A 79 -1.34 2.65 -19.44
N PRO A 80 -1.94 2.41 -20.63
CA PRO A 80 -1.41 2.89 -21.91
C PRO A 80 -1.34 4.42 -22.03
N GLU A 81 -2.17 5.14 -21.27
CA GLU A 81 -2.19 6.62 -21.23
C GLU A 81 -1.04 7.22 -20.41
N ALA A 82 -0.30 6.41 -19.64
CA ALA A 82 0.80 6.88 -18.83
C ALA A 82 2.05 7.22 -19.67
N THR A 83 2.85 8.16 -19.19
CA THR A 83 4.09 8.56 -19.87
C THR A 83 5.30 7.77 -19.37
N VAL A 84 6.16 7.32 -20.28
CA VAL A 84 7.44 6.66 -19.93
C VAL A 84 8.58 7.67 -20.04
N TYR A 85 9.35 7.77 -18.95
CA TYR A 85 10.52 8.63 -18.83
C TYR A 85 11.80 7.80 -18.79
N ASP A 86 12.89 8.39 -19.30
CA ASP A 86 14.23 7.79 -19.24
C ASP A 86 14.87 7.93 -17.85
N ASP A 87 14.54 9.02 -17.14
CA ASP A 87 15.02 9.31 -15.80
C ASP A 87 13.84 9.61 -14.86
N TYR A 88 13.87 9.05 -13.66
CA TYR A 88 12.84 9.31 -12.64
C TYR A 88 12.89 10.76 -12.14
N ARG A 89 14.01 11.47 -12.28
CA ARG A 89 14.14 12.88 -11.85
C ARG A 89 13.13 13.77 -12.56
N SER A 90 12.86 13.52 -13.83
CA SER A 90 11.82 14.24 -14.59
C SER A 90 10.40 13.96 -14.07
N ILE A 91 10.19 12.82 -13.40
CA ILE A 91 8.92 12.53 -12.70
C ILE A 91 8.84 13.35 -11.41
N LEU A 92 9.95 13.54 -10.68
CA LEU A 92 9.96 14.32 -9.44
C LEU A 92 9.61 15.80 -9.64
N GLU A 93 9.78 16.32 -10.86
CA GLU A 93 9.42 17.69 -11.24
C GLU A 93 7.92 17.85 -11.52
N ARG A 94 7.15 16.76 -11.54
CA ARG A 94 5.71 16.79 -11.82
C ARG A 94 4.90 17.06 -10.56
N GLU A 95 4.22 18.20 -10.52
CA GLU A 95 3.32 18.58 -9.42
C GLU A 95 2.07 17.69 -9.32
N ASP A 96 1.70 17.00 -10.40
CA ASP A 96 0.51 16.16 -10.46
C ASP A 96 0.74 14.71 -9.97
N ILE A 97 1.99 14.34 -9.67
CA ILE A 97 2.35 13.04 -9.10
C ILE A 97 2.55 13.19 -7.59
N GLU A 98 1.68 12.57 -6.80
CA GLU A 98 1.71 12.66 -5.33
C GLU A 98 2.23 11.38 -4.67
N VAL A 99 2.32 10.28 -5.41
CA VAL A 99 2.79 8.97 -4.91
C VAL A 99 3.84 8.38 -5.85
N LEU A 100 4.97 7.96 -5.27
CA LEU A 100 6.03 7.23 -5.96
C LEU A 100 6.07 5.78 -5.46
N ASP A 101 5.83 4.84 -6.37
CA ASP A 101 6.02 3.40 -6.12
C ASP A 101 7.40 2.98 -6.62
N ILE A 102 8.33 2.79 -5.67
CA ILE A 102 9.76 2.58 -5.95
C ILE A 102 10.07 1.10 -5.80
N THR A 103 10.15 0.39 -6.93
CA THR A 103 10.38 -1.06 -7.00
C THR A 103 11.63 -1.51 -7.79
N PRO A 104 12.75 -0.75 -7.83
CA PRO A 104 13.99 -1.28 -8.39
C PRO A 104 14.49 -2.49 -7.58
N HIS A 105 15.29 -3.32 -8.24
CA HIS A 105 15.94 -4.46 -7.58
C HIS A 105 16.79 -3.97 -6.39
N PRO A 106 16.86 -4.70 -5.26
CA PRO A 106 17.53 -4.23 -4.04
C PRO A 106 18.97 -3.74 -4.26
N VAL A 107 19.75 -4.42 -5.11
CA VAL A 107 21.15 -4.05 -5.42
C VAL A 107 21.26 -2.71 -6.18
N ASP A 108 20.19 -2.29 -6.85
CA ASP A 108 20.17 -1.05 -7.63
C ASP A 108 19.66 0.15 -6.80
N ARG A 109 19.38 -0.04 -5.51
CA ARG A 109 18.96 1.03 -4.59
C ARG A 109 20.23 1.68 -4.04
N LEU A 110 20.52 2.91 -4.48
CA LEU A 110 21.63 3.74 -3.99
C LEU A 110 21.28 4.36 -2.63
#